data_AF-A0A8D2JYR0-F1
#
_entry.id   AF-A0A8D2JYR0-F1
#
_cell.length_a   1.000
_cell.length_b   1.000
_cell.length_c   1.000
_cell.angle_alpha   90.00
_cell.angle_beta   90.00
_cell.angle_gamma   90.00
#
_symmetry.space_group_name_H-M   'P 1'
#
loop_
_entity.id
_entity.type
_entity.pdbx_description
1 polymer ?
#
loop_
_entity_poly.entity_id
_entity_poly.type
_entity_poly.pdbx_seq_one_letter_code
_entity_poly.pdbx_strand_id
1 'polypeptide(L)'
;MTRALRSALRQALLLLAAAAELSAGLKCVCLLCDSSNFTCQTEGACWASVMLTNGKEQVIKSCVSLPELNAQVFCHSSNNVTKTECCFTDFCNNITLHLPTGLPLLVQRTIARTIVLQEIVGKGRFGEVWHGRWCGEDVAVKIFSSRDERSWFREAEIYQTVMLRHENILGFIAADNKDNGTWTQLWLVSEYHEQGSLYDYLNRNIVTVAGMIKLALSIASGLAHLHMEIVGTQGKPAIAHRDIKSKNILVKKCETCAIADLGLAVKHDSILNTIDIPQNPKVGTKRYMAPEMLDDTMNVNIFESFKRADIYSVGLVYWEIARRCSVGGIVEEYQLPYYDMVPSDPSIEEMRKVVCDQKFRPSIPNQWQSCEALRVMGRIMRECWYANGAARLTALRIKKTISQLCVKEDCKA
;
A
#
# COMPACT_ATOMS: atom_id res chain seq x y z
N MET A 1 -18.37 -62.61 -12.49
CA MET A 1 -18.55 -61.15 -12.64
C MET A 1 -19.53 -60.86 -13.75
N THR A 2 -20.63 -60.16 -13.44
CA THR A 2 -21.73 -59.84 -14.36
C THR A 2 -21.28 -58.91 -15.49
N ARG A 3 -21.99 -58.96 -16.64
CA ARG A 3 -21.71 -58.15 -17.85
C ARG A 3 -21.65 -56.64 -17.55
N ALA A 4 -22.43 -56.19 -16.55
CA ALA A 4 -22.40 -54.83 -16.02
C ALA A 4 -21.08 -54.46 -15.31
N LEU A 5 -20.49 -55.39 -14.54
CA LEU A 5 -19.20 -55.15 -13.86
C LEU A 5 -18.04 -55.00 -14.85
N ARG A 6 -18.06 -55.75 -15.96
CA ARG A 6 -17.05 -55.63 -17.03
C ARG A 6 -17.17 -54.32 -17.81
N SER A 7 -18.39 -53.82 -18.00
CA SER A 7 -18.65 -52.50 -18.61
C SER A 7 -18.18 -51.36 -17.70
N ALA A 8 -18.48 -51.45 -16.40
CA ALA A 8 -18.06 -50.47 -15.42
C ALA A 8 -16.53 -50.45 -15.25
N LEU A 9 -15.86 -51.61 -15.25
CA LEU A 9 -14.39 -51.67 -15.23
C LEU A 9 -13.75 -51.12 -16.51
N ARG A 10 -14.35 -51.33 -17.68
CA ARG A 10 -13.86 -50.73 -18.94
C ARG A 10 -14.04 -49.21 -18.97
N GLN A 11 -15.19 -48.71 -18.51
CA GLN A 11 -15.41 -47.27 -18.38
C GLN A 11 -14.51 -46.64 -17.32
N ALA A 12 -14.26 -47.33 -16.20
CA ALA A 12 -13.31 -46.89 -15.18
C ALA A 12 -11.86 -46.92 -15.69
N LEU A 13 -11.46 -47.92 -16.48
CA LEU A 13 -10.14 -47.94 -17.13
C LEU A 13 -9.99 -46.85 -18.21
N LEU A 14 -11.05 -46.55 -18.96
CA LEU A 14 -11.08 -45.47 -19.95
C LEU A 14 -11.09 -44.09 -19.28
N LEU A 15 -11.75 -43.94 -18.13
CA LEU A 15 -11.71 -42.72 -17.31
C LEU A 15 -10.36 -42.57 -16.59
N LEU A 16 -9.72 -43.66 -16.15
CA LEU A 16 -8.35 -43.65 -15.61
C LEU A 16 -7.31 -43.38 -16.71
N ALA A 17 -7.53 -43.86 -17.93
CA ALA A 17 -6.70 -43.53 -19.09
C ALA A 17 -6.90 -42.07 -19.55
N ALA A 18 -8.14 -41.56 -19.51
CA ALA A 18 -8.43 -40.15 -19.80
C ALA A 18 -8.00 -39.19 -18.67
N ALA A 19 -7.96 -39.66 -17.41
CA ALA A 19 -7.40 -38.91 -16.28
C ALA A 19 -5.87 -38.95 -16.24
N ALA A 20 -5.24 -39.96 -16.85
CA ALA A 20 -3.79 -40.02 -17.06
C ALA A 20 -3.30 -39.07 -18.18
N GLU A 21 -4.20 -38.45 -18.94
CA GLU A 21 -3.88 -37.42 -19.94
C GLU A 21 -4.07 -35.97 -19.43
N LEU A 22 -4.37 -35.77 -18.13
CA LEU A 22 -4.33 -34.46 -17.48
C LEU A 22 -3.11 -34.31 -16.55
N SER A 23 -2.00 -33.89 -17.14
CA SER A 23 -0.89 -33.06 -16.62
C SER A 23 0.42 -33.45 -17.32
N ALA A 24 0.49 -33.24 -18.64
CA ALA A 24 1.80 -33.08 -19.24
C ALA A 24 2.36 -31.76 -18.69
N GLY A 25 3.18 -31.83 -17.65
CA GLY A 25 3.85 -30.66 -17.09
C GLY A 25 4.60 -29.89 -18.19
N LEU A 26 4.61 -28.56 -18.07
CA LEU A 26 5.26 -27.64 -19.01
C LEU A 26 6.72 -28.04 -19.20
N LYS A 27 7.14 -28.30 -20.44
CA LYS A 27 8.53 -28.68 -20.77
C LYS A 27 9.38 -27.44 -21.02
N CYS A 28 10.57 -27.36 -20.43
CA CYS A 28 11.47 -26.23 -20.57
C CYS A 28 12.89 -26.68 -20.93
N VAL A 29 13.66 -25.76 -21.53
CA VAL A 29 15.11 -25.92 -21.65
C VAL A 29 15.76 -25.69 -20.28
N CYS A 30 16.64 -26.60 -19.86
CA CYS A 30 17.39 -26.53 -18.62
C CYS A 30 18.88 -26.70 -18.87
N LEU A 31 19.65 -25.61 -18.76
CA LEU A 31 21.12 -25.65 -18.94
C LEU A 31 21.86 -26.24 -17.75
N LEU A 32 21.15 -26.51 -16.64
CA LEU A 32 21.69 -27.13 -15.43
C LEU A 32 21.39 -28.63 -15.35
N CYS A 33 20.62 -29.18 -16.31
CA CYS A 33 20.09 -30.55 -16.27
C CYS A 33 20.79 -31.45 -17.31
N ASP A 34 22.09 -31.70 -17.13
CA ASP A 34 22.92 -32.51 -18.05
C ASP A 34 22.42 -33.95 -18.20
N SER A 35 21.90 -34.54 -17.12
CA SER A 35 21.43 -35.93 -17.10
C SER A 35 20.08 -36.16 -17.81
N SER A 36 19.37 -35.09 -18.17
CA SER A 36 18.05 -35.12 -18.80
C SER A 36 18.02 -34.40 -20.14
N ASN A 37 19.12 -34.49 -20.90
CA ASN A 37 19.25 -33.92 -22.24
C ASN A 37 18.88 -32.43 -22.30
N PHE A 38 19.30 -31.66 -21.29
CA PHE A 38 19.01 -30.23 -21.13
C PHE A 38 17.53 -29.86 -21.10
N THR A 39 16.68 -30.74 -20.59
CA THR A 39 15.23 -30.50 -20.47
C THR A 39 14.73 -30.78 -19.06
N CYS A 40 13.69 -30.07 -18.64
CA CYS A 40 12.98 -30.27 -17.38
C CYS A 40 11.47 -30.08 -17.58
N GLN A 41 10.66 -30.52 -16.60
CA GLN A 41 9.20 -30.33 -16.58
C GLN A 41 8.74 -29.64 -15.30
N THR A 42 7.73 -28.78 -15.38
CA THR A 42 7.18 -28.05 -14.23
C THR A 42 5.69 -27.74 -14.36
N GLU A 43 5.01 -27.55 -13.24
CA GLU A 43 3.64 -27.00 -13.15
C GLU A 43 3.65 -25.45 -13.14
N GLY A 44 4.83 -24.83 -13.07
CA GLY A 44 5.01 -23.37 -13.01
C GLY A 44 5.32 -22.75 -14.37
N ALA A 45 6.54 -22.24 -14.54
CA ALA A 45 6.95 -21.51 -15.76
C ALA A 45 8.33 -21.95 -16.25
N CYS A 46 8.57 -21.76 -17.55
CA CYS A 46 9.92 -21.81 -18.08
C CYS A 46 10.64 -20.48 -17.84
N TRP A 47 11.87 -20.55 -17.39
CA TRP A 47 12.68 -19.38 -17.01
C TRP A 47 13.94 -19.30 -17.86
N ALA A 48 14.27 -18.10 -18.31
CA ALA A 48 15.55 -17.77 -18.93
C ALA A 48 16.08 -16.47 -18.34
N SER A 49 17.37 -16.44 -18.02
CA SER A 49 18.05 -15.25 -17.54
C SER A 49 19.42 -15.12 -18.18
N VAL A 50 19.79 -13.90 -18.54
CA VAL A 50 21.15 -13.54 -18.94
C VAL A 50 21.75 -12.60 -17.90
N MET A 51 23.02 -12.81 -17.56
CA MET A 51 23.77 -12.01 -16.60
C MET A 51 25.19 -11.74 -17.10
N LEU A 52 25.75 -10.59 -16.74
CA LEU A 52 27.14 -10.27 -17.06
C LEU A 52 28.05 -10.73 -15.92
N THR A 53 28.91 -11.70 -16.18
CA THR A 53 29.90 -12.18 -15.20
C THR A 53 31.29 -12.06 -15.79
N ASN A 54 32.17 -11.26 -15.17
CA ASN A 54 33.54 -11.00 -15.65
C ASN A 54 33.61 -10.53 -17.12
N GLY A 55 32.67 -9.68 -17.54
CA GLY A 55 32.61 -9.14 -18.91
C GLY A 55 32.14 -10.11 -19.99
N LYS A 56 31.70 -11.32 -19.62
CA LYS A 56 31.07 -12.29 -20.52
C LYS A 56 29.60 -12.48 -20.15
N GLU A 57 28.75 -12.56 -21.16
CA GLU A 57 27.34 -12.94 -20.98
C GLU A 57 27.24 -14.41 -20.60
N GLN A 58 26.54 -14.70 -19.51
CA GLN A 58 26.17 -16.04 -19.10
C GLN A 58 24.66 -16.17 -19.12
N VAL A 59 24.16 -17.19 -19.80
CA VAL A 59 22.72 -17.48 -19.91
C VAL A 59 22.41 -18.71 -19.08
N ILE A 60 21.37 -18.63 -18.26
CA ILE A 60 20.83 -19.73 -17.49
C ILE A 60 19.38 -19.94 -17.90
N LYS A 61 18.99 -21.20 -18.08
CA LYS A 61 17.62 -21.61 -18.40
C LYS A 61 17.24 -22.75 -17.47
N SER A 62 16.04 -22.72 -16.92
CA SER A 62 15.53 -23.74 -16.00
C SER A 62 14.01 -23.74 -15.93
N CYS A 63 13.45 -24.77 -15.33
CA CYS A 63 12.08 -24.79 -14.85
C CYS A 63 11.98 -24.01 -13.53
N VAL A 64 10.86 -23.33 -13.35
CA VAL A 64 10.46 -22.72 -12.06
C VAL A 64 9.18 -23.40 -11.61
N SER A 65 9.18 -23.88 -10.38
CA SER A 65 8.00 -24.51 -9.78
C SER A 65 6.94 -23.48 -9.40
N LEU A 66 5.68 -23.90 -9.30
CA LEU A 66 4.57 -23.00 -8.93
C LEU A 66 4.77 -22.31 -7.55
N PRO A 67 5.34 -22.98 -6.51
CA PRO A 67 5.70 -22.30 -5.25
C PRO A 67 6.79 -21.23 -5.42
N GLU A 68 7.79 -21.46 -6.27
CA GLU A 68 8.85 -20.47 -6.56
C GLU A 68 8.32 -19.28 -7.36
N LEU A 69 7.35 -19.50 -8.25
CA LEU A 69 6.66 -18.44 -8.98
C LEU A 69 5.82 -17.56 -8.04
N ASN A 70 5.12 -18.19 -7.09
CA ASN A 70 4.33 -17.50 -6.05
C ASN A 70 5.20 -16.80 -5.01
N ALA A 71 6.45 -17.22 -4.84
CA ALA A 71 7.42 -16.58 -3.96
C ALA A 71 7.99 -15.27 -4.52
N GLN A 72 7.53 -14.79 -5.69
CA GLN A 72 8.12 -13.71 -6.48
C GLN A 72 9.61 -13.99 -6.76
N VAL A 73 9.91 -14.39 -7.98
CA VAL A 73 11.30 -14.58 -8.43
C VAL A 73 12.01 -13.21 -8.40
N PHE A 74 12.68 -12.91 -7.29
CA PHE A 74 13.55 -11.74 -7.17
C PHE A 74 14.97 -12.13 -7.61
N CYS A 75 15.50 -11.41 -8.59
CA CYS A 75 16.95 -11.41 -8.79
C CYS A 75 17.60 -10.64 -7.64
N HIS A 76 18.52 -11.31 -6.94
CA HIS A 76 19.39 -10.72 -5.94
C HIS A 76 20.15 -9.54 -6.57
N SER A 77 20.14 -8.40 -5.89
CA SER A 77 21.03 -7.29 -6.18
C SER A 77 22.47 -7.76 -6.05
N SER A 78 23.14 -7.94 -7.18
CA SER A 78 24.58 -7.74 -7.27
C SER A 78 24.81 -6.87 -8.49
N ASN A 79 25.89 -6.11 -8.52
CA ASN A 79 26.20 -5.02 -9.47
C ASN A 79 26.35 -5.44 -10.96
N ASN A 80 25.64 -6.47 -11.42
CA ASN A 80 25.71 -7.03 -12.76
C ASN A 80 24.36 -6.87 -13.45
N VAL A 81 24.35 -6.34 -14.68
CA VAL A 81 23.14 -6.19 -15.50
C VAL A 81 22.55 -7.58 -15.74
N THR A 82 21.29 -7.77 -15.35
CA THR A 82 20.53 -9.01 -15.58
C THR A 82 19.27 -8.73 -16.39
N LYS A 83 18.91 -9.65 -17.28
CA LYS A 83 17.60 -9.67 -17.97
C LYS A 83 17.00 -11.05 -17.78
N THR A 84 15.76 -11.09 -17.28
CA THR A 84 15.06 -12.33 -16.92
C THR A 84 13.68 -12.35 -17.55
N GLU A 85 13.29 -13.48 -18.14
CA GLU A 85 11.99 -13.71 -18.76
C GLU A 85 11.40 -15.05 -18.29
N CYS A 86 10.10 -15.05 -18.00
CA CYS A 86 9.30 -16.24 -17.72
C CYS A 86 8.22 -16.41 -18.78
N CYS A 87 7.93 -17.65 -19.16
CA CYS A 87 6.93 -17.97 -20.18
C CYS A 87 6.25 -19.32 -19.91
N PHE A 88 5.10 -19.55 -20.56
CA PHE A 88 4.14 -20.59 -20.16
C PHE A 88 3.73 -21.54 -21.30
N THR A 89 4.58 -21.68 -22.33
CA THR A 89 4.39 -22.64 -23.42
C THR A 89 5.61 -23.53 -23.56
N ASP A 90 5.44 -24.77 -24.05
CA ASP A 90 6.53 -25.74 -24.12
C ASP A 90 7.76 -25.16 -24.85
N PHE A 91 8.92 -25.26 -24.20
CA PHE A 91 10.23 -24.80 -24.65
C PHE A 91 10.33 -23.31 -25.00
N CYS A 92 9.40 -22.48 -24.50
CA CYS A 92 9.39 -21.05 -24.78
C CYS A 92 10.64 -20.30 -24.28
N ASN A 93 11.36 -20.86 -23.31
CA ASN A 93 12.64 -20.31 -22.83
C ASN A 93 13.83 -20.68 -23.74
N ASN A 94 13.59 -21.34 -24.88
CA ASN A 94 14.57 -21.58 -25.93
C ASN A 94 14.82 -20.33 -26.79
N ILE A 95 14.94 -19.18 -26.16
CA ILE A 95 15.28 -17.90 -26.77
C ILE A 95 16.74 -17.56 -26.49
N THR A 96 17.33 -16.74 -27.35
CA THR A 96 18.64 -16.16 -27.10
C THR A 96 18.44 -14.81 -26.42
N LEU A 97 18.84 -14.71 -25.16
CA LEU A 97 18.84 -13.45 -24.41
C LEU A 97 20.22 -12.82 -24.51
N HIS A 98 20.26 -11.53 -24.84
CA HIS A 98 21.47 -10.71 -24.86
C HIS A 98 21.31 -9.53 -23.91
N LEU A 99 22.41 -9.08 -23.33
CA LEU A 99 22.46 -7.81 -22.61
C LEU A 99 22.65 -6.67 -23.62
N PRO A 100 22.14 -5.46 -23.33
CA PRO A 100 22.30 -4.34 -24.26
C PRO A 100 23.78 -3.99 -24.43
N THR A 101 24.35 -4.25 -25.60
CA THR A 101 25.70 -3.79 -25.97
C THR A 101 25.64 -2.33 -26.41
N GLY A 102 26.59 -1.53 -25.92
CA GLY A 102 26.59 -0.06 -25.91
C GLY A 102 26.09 0.64 -27.18
N LEU A 103 25.00 1.40 -27.01
CA LEU A 103 24.68 2.72 -27.58
C LEU A 103 23.49 3.29 -26.76
N PRO A 104 23.38 4.63 -26.63
CA PRO A 104 22.77 5.31 -25.48
C PRO A 104 21.27 5.06 -25.39
N LEU A 105 20.79 4.70 -24.19
CA LEU A 105 19.44 4.93 -23.59
C LEU A 105 18.24 5.22 -24.53
N LEU A 106 18.16 4.60 -25.69
CA LEU A 106 17.06 4.74 -26.62
C LEU A 106 16.17 3.52 -26.48
N VAL A 107 15.27 3.67 -25.50
CA VAL A 107 14.01 2.94 -25.34
C VAL A 107 14.14 1.50 -24.81
N GLN A 108 14.62 1.35 -23.57
CA GLN A 108 13.80 0.52 -22.66
C GLN A 108 12.40 1.16 -22.68
N ARG A 109 11.36 0.39 -22.98
CA ARG A 109 9.98 0.90 -22.91
C ARG A 109 9.71 1.25 -21.45
N THR A 110 9.96 2.50 -21.07
CA THR A 110 9.61 3.02 -19.75
C THR A 110 8.09 3.00 -19.64
N ILE A 111 7.56 2.55 -18.49
CA ILE A 111 6.12 2.48 -18.22
C ILE A 111 5.49 3.86 -18.49
N ALA A 112 6.20 4.93 -18.12
CA ALA A 112 5.79 6.31 -18.35
C ALA A 112 5.59 6.68 -19.85
N ARG A 113 6.30 6.03 -20.79
CA ARG A 113 6.09 6.24 -22.24
C ARG A 113 4.80 5.61 -22.75
N THR A 114 4.32 4.57 -22.09
CA THR A 114 3.10 3.85 -22.46
C THR A 114 1.84 4.36 -21.76
N ILE A 115 2.00 5.20 -20.73
CA ILE A 115 0.88 5.85 -20.05
C ILE A 115 0.46 7.10 -20.79
N VAL A 116 -0.85 7.23 -21.01
CA VAL A 116 -1.50 8.44 -21.50
C VAL A 116 -2.12 9.17 -20.32
N LEU A 117 -1.65 10.40 -20.04
CA LEU A 117 -2.26 11.26 -19.02
C LEU A 117 -3.60 11.79 -19.55
N GLN A 118 -4.61 11.84 -18.68
CA GLN A 118 -5.95 12.31 -19.02
C GLN A 118 -6.22 13.65 -18.34
N GLU A 119 -6.55 13.63 -17.04
CA GLU A 119 -6.92 14.82 -16.28
C GLU A 119 -6.12 14.96 -14.98
N ILE A 120 -5.99 16.19 -14.48
CA ILE A 120 -5.40 16.45 -13.18
C ILE A 120 -6.45 16.18 -12.12
N VAL A 121 -6.17 15.23 -11.23
CA VAL A 121 -7.06 14.88 -10.10
C VAL A 121 -6.70 15.61 -8.81
N GLY A 122 -5.47 16.10 -8.68
CA GLY A 122 -5.10 16.91 -7.52
C GLY A 122 -3.71 17.52 -7.60
N LYS A 123 -3.47 18.54 -6.78
CA LYS A 123 -2.14 19.09 -6.55
C LYS A 123 -1.70 18.74 -5.13
N GLY A 124 -0.63 17.95 -5.02
CA GLY A 124 -0.02 17.56 -3.75
C GLY A 124 1.07 18.54 -3.31
N ARG A 125 1.76 18.19 -2.22
CA ARG A 125 2.86 19.01 -1.66
C ARG A 125 4.06 19.14 -2.61
N PHE A 126 4.36 18.09 -3.37
CA PHE A 126 5.60 17.96 -4.15
C PHE A 126 5.35 17.76 -5.65
N GLY A 127 4.10 17.86 -6.10
CA GLY A 127 3.77 17.52 -7.47
C GLY A 127 2.27 17.46 -7.75
N GLU A 128 1.94 17.25 -9.01
CA GLU A 128 0.57 17.10 -9.48
C GLU A 128 0.24 15.61 -9.63
N VAL A 129 -0.97 15.22 -9.24
CA VAL A 129 -1.49 13.87 -9.42
C VAL A 129 -2.44 13.89 -10.61
N TRP A 130 -2.17 13.03 -11.57
CA TRP A 130 -2.93 12.86 -12.79
C TRP A 130 -3.65 11.53 -12.79
N HIS A 131 -4.86 11.51 -13.33
CA HIS A 131 -5.48 10.29 -13.82
C HIS A 131 -4.86 9.96 -15.18
N GLY A 132 -4.50 8.70 -15.39
CA GLY A 132 -3.91 8.22 -16.63
C GLY A 132 -4.41 6.83 -16.99
N ARG A 133 -4.15 6.44 -18.23
CA ARG A 133 -4.50 5.12 -18.76
C ARG A 133 -3.25 4.33 -19.11
N TRP A 134 -3.16 3.11 -18.61
CA TRP A 134 -2.05 2.17 -18.87
C TRP A 134 -2.61 0.80 -19.24
N CYS A 135 -2.32 0.31 -20.44
CA CYS A 135 -2.81 -1.00 -20.91
C CYS A 135 -4.34 -1.19 -20.79
N GLY A 136 -5.11 -0.10 -20.90
CA GLY A 136 -6.57 -0.12 -20.76
C GLY A 136 -7.09 0.10 -19.33
N GLU A 137 -6.21 0.04 -18.33
CA GLU A 137 -6.55 0.22 -16.92
C GLU A 137 -6.28 1.65 -16.45
N ASP A 138 -7.06 2.09 -15.45
CA ASP A 138 -6.91 3.41 -14.84
C ASP A 138 -5.78 3.41 -13.79
N VAL A 139 -4.88 4.39 -13.91
CA VAL A 139 -3.74 4.60 -13.01
C VAL A 139 -3.69 6.03 -12.50
N ALA A 140 -3.16 6.21 -11.29
CA ALA A 140 -2.80 7.52 -10.78
C ALA A 140 -1.31 7.76 -11.00
N VAL A 141 -0.95 8.94 -11.51
CA VAL A 141 0.42 9.33 -11.80
C VAL A 141 0.76 10.60 -11.03
N LYS A 142 1.58 10.49 -9.99
CA LYS A 142 2.14 11.64 -9.27
C LYS A 142 3.42 12.08 -9.96
N ILE A 143 3.42 13.29 -10.50
CA ILE A 143 4.52 13.86 -11.30
C ILE A 143 5.25 14.91 -10.45
N PHE A 144 6.55 14.71 -10.30
CA PHE A 144 7.45 15.59 -9.57
C PHE A 144 8.36 16.34 -10.55
N SER A 145 8.77 17.54 -10.15
CA SER A 145 9.82 18.26 -10.84
C SER A 145 11.18 17.64 -10.53
N SER A 146 12.18 17.83 -11.40
CA SER A 146 13.56 17.42 -11.12
C SER A 146 14.17 18.07 -9.87
N ARG A 147 13.61 19.21 -9.40
CA ARG A 147 14.03 19.86 -8.15
C ARG A 147 13.57 19.10 -6.91
N ASP A 148 12.54 18.27 -7.05
CA ASP A 148 11.92 17.50 -5.96
C ASP A 148 12.35 16.03 -5.97
N GLU A 149 13.48 15.70 -6.64
CA GLU A 149 14.01 14.33 -6.77
C GLU A 149 14.17 13.62 -5.43
N ARG A 150 14.62 14.31 -4.38
CA ARG A 150 14.74 13.73 -3.04
C ARG A 150 13.39 13.27 -2.47
N SER A 151 12.33 14.04 -2.70
CA SER A 151 10.97 13.68 -2.26
C SER A 151 10.42 12.52 -3.07
N TRP A 152 10.60 12.54 -4.41
CA TRP A 152 10.22 11.43 -5.28
C TRP A 152 10.94 10.14 -4.89
N PHE A 153 12.27 10.20 -4.73
CA PHE A 153 13.09 9.06 -4.36
C PHE A 153 12.68 8.48 -3.01
N ARG A 154 12.46 9.34 -2.01
CA ARG A 154 12.00 8.90 -0.68
C ARG A 154 10.66 8.18 -0.76
N GLU A 155 9.70 8.74 -1.47
CA GLU A 155 8.38 8.13 -1.59
C GLU A 155 8.43 6.81 -2.39
N ALA A 156 9.21 6.77 -3.48
CA ALA A 156 9.48 5.55 -4.24
C ALA A 156 10.14 4.46 -3.39
N GLU A 157 11.14 4.82 -2.59
CA GLU A 157 11.88 3.93 -1.69
C GLU A 157 10.94 3.31 -0.64
N ILE A 158 10.06 4.13 -0.04
CA ILE A 158 9.09 3.63 0.93
C ILE A 158 8.13 2.65 0.24
N TYR A 159 7.53 3.01 -0.90
CA TYR A 159 6.60 2.12 -1.60
C TYR A 159 7.22 0.80 -2.08
N GLN A 160 8.52 0.77 -2.36
CA GLN A 160 9.27 -0.44 -2.74
C GLN A 160 9.71 -1.29 -1.54
N THR A 161 9.36 -0.92 -0.30
CA THR A 161 9.70 -1.71 0.88
C THR A 161 9.12 -3.13 0.78
N VAL A 162 9.95 -4.13 1.07
CA VAL A 162 9.57 -5.55 1.07
C VAL A 162 8.36 -5.79 1.96
N MET A 163 7.42 -6.62 1.48
CA MET A 163 6.16 -6.95 2.16
C MET A 163 5.28 -5.73 2.53
N LEU A 164 5.47 -4.56 1.92
CA LEU A 164 4.61 -3.39 2.18
C LEU A 164 3.20 -3.56 1.60
N ARG A 165 3.06 -4.23 0.45
CA ARG A 165 1.77 -4.39 -0.25
C ARG A 165 0.71 -5.00 0.69
N HIS A 166 -0.42 -4.30 0.82
CA HIS A 166 -1.54 -4.69 1.68
C HIS A 166 -2.82 -4.08 1.12
N GLU A 167 -3.98 -4.73 1.33
CA GLU A 167 -5.26 -4.26 0.76
C GLU A 167 -5.64 -2.83 1.19
N ASN A 168 -5.18 -2.37 2.35
CA ASN A 168 -5.48 -1.01 2.85
C ASN A 168 -4.27 -0.06 2.80
N ILE A 169 -3.28 -0.35 1.95
CA ILE A 169 -2.20 0.55 1.55
C ILE A 169 -2.31 0.75 0.04
N LEU A 170 -2.09 1.97 -0.45
CA LEU A 170 -2.18 2.27 -1.88
C LEU A 170 -1.26 1.34 -2.69
N GLY A 171 -1.82 0.68 -3.71
CA GLY A 171 -1.08 -0.21 -4.59
C GLY A 171 -0.11 0.56 -5.47
N PHE A 172 1.17 0.52 -5.10
CA PHE A 172 2.26 1.02 -5.94
C PHE A 172 2.47 0.12 -7.16
N ILE A 173 2.70 0.74 -8.31
CA ILE A 173 2.95 0.03 -9.59
C ILE A 173 4.42 0.24 -10.00
N ALA A 174 4.85 1.50 -10.15
CA ALA A 174 6.19 1.80 -10.65
C ALA A 174 6.65 3.22 -10.28
N ALA A 175 7.97 3.40 -10.27
CA ALA A 175 8.64 4.69 -10.29
C ALA A 175 9.42 4.79 -11.60
N ASP A 176 9.31 5.91 -12.31
CA ASP A 176 9.86 6.04 -13.65
C ASP A 176 10.21 7.49 -13.97
N ASN A 177 10.92 7.73 -15.06
CA ASN A 177 11.22 9.07 -15.56
C ASN A 177 10.69 9.27 -16.98
N LYS A 178 10.22 10.48 -17.26
CA LYS A 178 9.76 10.88 -18.59
C LYS A 178 10.40 12.19 -18.99
N ASP A 179 11.20 12.13 -20.04
CA ASP A 179 11.70 13.33 -20.70
C ASP A 179 10.68 13.79 -21.75
N ASN A 180 10.26 15.05 -21.67
CA ASN A 180 9.35 15.67 -22.64
C ASN A 180 10.11 16.55 -23.67
N GLY A 181 11.45 16.49 -23.68
CA GLY A 181 12.33 17.28 -24.56
C GLY A 181 12.73 18.64 -23.99
N THR A 182 12.13 19.06 -22.87
CA THR A 182 12.40 20.37 -22.23
C THR A 182 12.82 20.24 -20.77
N TRP A 183 12.25 19.29 -20.04
CA TRP A 183 12.68 18.94 -18.69
C TRP A 183 12.30 17.49 -18.36
N THR A 184 13.05 16.88 -17.45
CA THR A 184 12.75 15.55 -16.94
C THR A 184 11.65 15.61 -15.87
N GLN A 185 10.62 14.81 -16.06
CA GLN A 185 9.57 14.55 -15.08
C GLN A 185 9.87 13.23 -14.35
N LEU A 186 9.71 13.22 -13.03
CA LEU A 186 9.83 12.01 -12.22
C LEU A 186 8.43 11.53 -11.84
N TRP A 187 8.10 10.30 -12.19
CA TRP A 187 6.75 9.74 -12.09
C TRP A 187 6.70 8.69 -10.98
N LEU A 188 5.64 8.73 -10.18
CA LEU A 188 5.19 7.64 -9.33
C LEU A 188 3.82 7.18 -9.82
N VAL A 189 3.72 5.92 -10.21
CA VAL A 189 2.51 5.29 -10.76
C VAL A 189 1.91 4.36 -9.71
N SER A 190 0.61 4.51 -9.45
CA SER A 190 -0.15 3.70 -8.51
C SER A 190 -1.53 3.35 -9.06
N GLU A 191 -2.22 2.46 -8.36
CA GLU A 191 -3.65 2.18 -8.58
C GLU A 191 -4.47 3.49 -8.52
N TYR A 192 -5.44 3.63 -9.43
CA TYR A 192 -6.41 4.71 -9.38
C TYR A 192 -7.64 4.32 -8.56
N HIS A 193 -8.17 5.26 -7.78
CA HIS A 193 -9.38 5.07 -6.98
C HIS A 193 -10.36 6.21 -7.25
N GLU A 194 -11.42 5.91 -8.02
CA GLU A 194 -12.41 6.88 -8.52
C GLU A 194 -13.13 7.68 -7.43
N GLN A 195 -13.30 7.10 -6.24
CA GLN A 195 -13.93 7.80 -5.11
C GLN A 195 -13.05 8.90 -4.51
N GLY A 196 -11.78 8.99 -4.94
CA GLY A 196 -10.82 9.99 -4.52
C GLY A 196 -10.43 9.83 -3.05
N SER A 197 -10.08 10.96 -2.42
CA SER A 197 -9.72 10.96 -1.01
C SER A 197 -10.94 10.78 -0.09
N LEU A 198 -10.72 10.30 1.12
CA LEU A 198 -11.74 10.22 2.16
C LEU A 198 -12.31 11.60 2.48
N TYR A 199 -11.48 12.65 2.39
CA TYR A 199 -11.93 14.05 2.46
C TYR A 199 -13.01 14.32 1.41
N ASP A 200 -12.75 14.03 0.13
CA ASP A 200 -13.72 14.28 -0.95
C ASP A 200 -14.96 13.39 -0.80
N TYR A 201 -14.76 12.13 -0.41
CA TYR A 201 -15.83 11.18 -0.18
C TYR A 201 -16.80 11.64 0.92
N LEU A 202 -16.28 12.10 2.07
CA LEU A 202 -17.10 12.54 3.20
C LEU A 202 -17.80 13.88 2.97
N ASN A 203 -17.25 14.74 2.10
CA ASN A 203 -17.93 15.95 1.64
C ASN A 203 -19.14 15.64 0.75
N ARG A 204 -19.03 14.60 -0.10
CA ARG A 204 -20.09 14.24 -1.06
C ARG A 204 -21.14 13.29 -0.48
N ASN A 205 -20.73 12.43 0.45
CA ASN A 205 -21.55 11.31 0.90
C ASN A 205 -21.91 11.40 2.37
N ILE A 206 -23.02 10.74 2.71
CA ILE A 206 -23.42 10.36 4.06
C ILE A 206 -23.14 8.85 4.16
N VAL A 207 -22.67 8.38 5.32
CA VAL A 207 -22.38 6.96 5.53
C VAL A 207 -23.38 6.34 6.50
N THR A 208 -23.67 5.06 6.30
CA THR A 208 -24.39 4.25 7.28
C THR A 208 -23.46 3.83 8.42
N VAL A 209 -24.01 3.23 9.47
CA VAL A 209 -23.20 2.66 10.57
C VAL A 209 -22.21 1.60 10.03
N ALA A 210 -22.69 0.68 9.20
CA ALA A 210 -21.85 -0.32 8.56
C ALA A 210 -20.76 0.32 7.67
N GLY A 211 -21.11 1.35 6.90
CA GLY A 211 -20.16 2.11 6.07
C GLY A 211 -19.07 2.79 6.92
N MET A 212 -19.45 3.44 8.02
CA MET A 212 -18.51 4.03 8.99
C MET A 212 -17.55 2.97 9.54
N ILE A 213 -18.06 1.81 9.99
CA ILE A 213 -17.25 0.72 10.53
C ILE A 213 -16.27 0.21 9.46
N LYS A 214 -16.72 0.04 8.22
CA LYS A 214 -15.91 -0.45 7.10
C LYS A 214 -14.76 0.50 6.74
N LEU A 215 -15.04 1.81 6.65
CA LEU A 215 -14.03 2.85 6.44
C LEU A 215 -13.03 2.88 7.61
N ALA A 216 -13.52 2.90 8.85
CA ALA A 216 -12.66 2.98 10.02
C ALA A 216 -11.78 1.73 10.21
N LEU A 217 -12.34 0.53 9.98
CA LEU A 217 -11.65 -0.75 10.10
C LEU A 217 -10.53 -0.89 9.07
N SER A 218 -10.80 -0.56 7.81
CA SER A 218 -9.81 -0.62 6.73
C SER A 218 -8.64 0.34 6.99
N ILE A 219 -8.91 1.57 7.47
CA ILE A 219 -7.85 2.49 7.92
C ILE A 219 -7.02 1.88 9.06
N ALA A 220 -7.67 1.31 10.08
CA ALA A 220 -6.98 0.68 11.20
C ALA A 220 -6.10 -0.50 10.74
N SER A 221 -6.60 -1.28 9.78
CA SER A 221 -5.90 -2.42 9.21
C SER A 221 -4.65 -1.99 8.42
N GLY A 222 -4.77 -0.96 7.57
CA GLY A 222 -3.63 -0.39 6.86
C GLY A 222 -2.57 0.18 7.81
N LEU A 223 -2.99 0.98 8.79
CA LEU A 223 -2.04 1.57 9.73
C LEU A 223 -1.37 0.51 10.62
N ALA A 224 -2.12 -0.51 11.05
CA ALA A 224 -1.55 -1.63 11.79
C ALA A 224 -0.49 -2.37 10.98
N HIS A 225 -0.71 -2.56 9.67
CA HIS A 225 0.27 -3.15 8.76
C HIS A 225 1.52 -2.29 8.61
N LEU A 226 1.37 -0.96 8.45
CA LEU A 226 2.51 -0.03 8.41
C LEU A 226 3.34 -0.14 9.70
N HIS A 227 2.68 -0.04 10.84
CA HIS A 227 3.30 -0.02 12.18
C HIS A 227 3.92 -1.35 12.62
N MET A 228 3.56 -2.45 11.97
CA MET A 228 4.02 -3.80 12.31
C MET A 228 5.35 -4.10 11.63
N GLU A 229 6.33 -4.54 12.43
CA GLU A 229 7.53 -5.19 11.91
C GLU A 229 7.19 -6.65 11.55
N ILE A 230 7.69 -7.10 10.40
CA ILE A 230 7.60 -8.50 9.98
C ILE A 230 9.03 -9.05 9.99
N VAL A 231 9.29 -10.02 10.84
CA VAL A 231 10.61 -10.65 10.97
C VAL A 231 10.77 -11.76 9.93
N GLY A 232 11.94 -11.88 9.32
CA GLY A 232 12.27 -12.94 8.37
C GLY A 232 13.36 -12.51 7.38
N THR A 233 13.76 -13.43 6.50
CA THR A 233 14.73 -13.16 5.42
C THR A 233 14.25 -12.08 4.44
N GLN A 234 12.93 -11.93 4.31
CA GLN A 234 12.24 -10.87 3.57
C GLN A 234 11.41 -10.02 4.55
N GLY A 235 12.03 -9.60 5.65
CA GLY A 235 11.35 -8.83 6.69
C GLY A 235 10.88 -7.46 6.22
N LYS A 236 9.81 -6.96 6.84
CA LYS A 236 9.32 -5.59 6.67
C LYS A 236 9.70 -4.77 7.91
N PRO A 237 10.42 -3.65 7.79
CA PRO A 237 10.64 -2.75 8.92
C PRO A 237 9.30 -2.15 9.39
N ALA A 238 9.23 -1.76 10.66
CA ALA A 238 8.09 -0.96 11.11
C ALA A 238 8.15 0.44 10.47
N ILE A 239 7.00 0.97 10.04
CA ILE A 239 6.89 2.25 9.33
C ILE A 239 5.89 3.15 10.05
N ALA A 240 6.26 4.40 10.30
CA ALA A 240 5.35 5.44 10.77
C ALA A 240 5.11 6.48 9.66
N HIS A 241 3.87 6.91 9.47
CA HIS A 241 3.45 7.68 8.31
C HIS A 241 3.74 9.19 8.43
N ARG A 242 3.50 9.79 9.60
CA ARG A 242 3.77 11.20 9.95
C ARG A 242 2.92 12.27 9.22
N ASP A 243 1.94 11.89 8.40
CA ASP A 243 1.01 12.82 7.77
C ASP A 243 -0.35 12.18 7.48
N ILE A 244 -0.86 11.42 8.46
CA ILE A 244 -2.20 10.86 8.39
C ILE A 244 -3.23 11.99 8.44
N LYS A 245 -4.12 12.03 7.45
CA LYS A 245 -5.25 12.95 7.32
C LYS A 245 -6.25 12.39 6.30
N SER A 246 -7.48 12.86 6.31
CA SER A 246 -8.53 12.41 5.37
C SER A 246 -8.16 12.61 3.89
N LYS A 247 -7.32 13.60 3.56
CA LYS A 247 -6.80 13.81 2.18
C LYS A 247 -5.77 12.76 1.72
N ASN A 248 -5.09 12.08 2.65
CA ASN A 248 -4.07 11.06 2.36
C ASN A 248 -4.59 9.63 2.53
N ILE A 249 -5.91 9.47 2.59
CA ILE A 249 -6.59 8.17 2.64
C ILE A 249 -7.52 8.14 1.45
N LEU A 250 -7.43 7.13 0.60
CA LEU A 250 -8.28 6.96 -0.57
C LEU A 250 -9.41 6.00 -0.27
N VAL A 251 -10.58 6.23 -0.86
CA VAL A 251 -11.72 5.30 -0.77
C VAL A 251 -11.78 4.44 -2.03
N LYS A 252 -11.92 3.13 -1.86
CA LYS A 252 -12.04 2.17 -2.96
C LYS A 252 -13.50 2.05 -3.41
N LYS A 253 -13.71 1.47 -4.59
CA LYS A 253 -15.05 1.15 -5.11
C LYS A 253 -15.88 0.27 -4.16
N CYS A 254 -15.21 -0.62 -3.42
CA CYS A 254 -15.87 -1.46 -2.41
C CYS A 254 -16.04 -0.76 -1.05
N GLU A 255 -15.89 0.56 -0.95
CA GLU A 255 -16.05 1.37 0.27
C GLU A 255 -15.12 0.97 1.43
N THR A 256 -13.96 0.41 1.11
CA THR A 256 -12.83 0.29 2.03
C THR A 256 -11.79 1.36 1.73
N CYS A 257 -10.89 1.61 2.66
CA CYS A 257 -9.86 2.63 2.52
C CYS A 257 -8.50 2.03 2.14
N ALA A 258 -7.66 2.85 1.49
CA ALA A 258 -6.23 2.64 1.34
C ALA A 258 -5.45 3.88 1.79
N ILE A 259 -4.44 3.71 2.63
CA ILE A 259 -3.55 4.80 3.05
C ILE A 259 -2.57 5.11 1.92
N ALA A 260 -2.40 6.40 1.61
CA ALA A 260 -1.58 6.91 0.51
C ALA A 260 -0.61 8.00 1.01
N ASP A 261 0.24 8.50 0.10
CA ASP A 261 1.20 9.60 0.35
C ASP A 261 2.21 9.30 1.48
N LEU A 262 3.01 8.25 1.26
CA LEU A 262 4.04 7.78 2.20
C LEU A 262 5.36 8.57 2.13
N GLY A 263 5.41 9.71 1.42
CA GLY A 263 6.64 10.46 1.17
C GLY A 263 7.30 11.07 2.42
N LEU A 264 6.58 11.15 3.55
CA LEU A 264 7.11 11.63 4.84
C LEU A 264 7.36 10.51 5.85
N ALA A 265 7.09 9.26 5.46
CA ALA A 265 7.20 8.13 6.34
C ALA A 265 8.64 7.89 6.82
N VAL A 266 8.79 7.20 7.95
CA VAL A 266 10.08 6.75 8.51
C VAL A 266 10.05 5.27 8.79
N LYS A 267 11.16 4.58 8.54
CA LYS A 267 11.43 3.17 8.80
C LYS A 267 12.25 3.03 10.08
N HIS A 268 11.92 2.00 10.86
CA HIS A 268 12.73 1.57 11.99
C HIS A 268 13.63 0.40 11.56
N ASP A 269 14.93 0.55 11.76
CA ASP A 269 15.87 -0.56 11.75
C ASP A 269 15.96 -1.11 13.17
N SER A 270 15.32 -2.26 13.40
CA SER A 270 15.27 -2.91 14.71
C SER A 270 16.62 -3.51 15.13
N ILE A 271 17.51 -3.83 14.18
CA ILE A 271 18.82 -4.44 14.43
C ILE A 271 19.79 -3.37 14.94
N LEU A 272 19.86 -2.24 14.23
CA LEU A 272 20.71 -1.11 14.62
C LEU A 272 20.05 -0.20 15.66
N ASN A 273 18.75 -0.40 15.91
CA ASN A 273 17.90 0.48 16.71
C ASN A 273 17.98 1.94 16.24
N THR A 274 17.96 2.14 14.92
CA THR A 274 18.01 3.46 14.27
C THR A 274 16.74 3.75 13.49
N ILE A 275 16.52 5.03 13.23
CA ILE A 275 15.36 5.51 12.48
C ILE A 275 15.92 6.36 11.34
N ASP A 276 15.41 6.17 10.12
CA ASP A 276 15.87 6.87 8.92
C ASP A 276 15.29 8.29 8.80
N ILE A 277 15.41 9.07 9.87
CA ILE A 277 14.78 10.39 10.01
C ILE A 277 15.45 11.40 9.05
N PRO A 278 14.67 12.09 8.20
CA PRO A 278 15.19 13.21 7.41
C PRO A 278 15.65 14.39 8.29
N GLN A 279 16.49 15.28 7.76
CA GLN A 279 17.05 16.43 8.51
C GLN A 279 16.04 17.28 9.30
N ASN A 280 14.79 17.38 8.85
CA ASN A 280 13.72 18.05 9.60
C ASN A 280 12.70 17.02 10.14
N PRO A 281 12.67 16.78 11.46
CA PRO A 281 11.71 15.85 12.07
C PRO A 281 10.29 16.43 12.18
N LYS A 282 10.11 17.75 12.12
CA LYS A 282 8.81 18.43 12.25
C LYS A 282 8.19 18.64 10.88
N VAL A 283 7.45 17.64 10.42
CA VAL A 283 6.73 17.63 9.13
C VAL A 283 5.30 17.14 9.32
N GLY A 284 4.49 17.26 8.27
CA GLY A 284 3.10 16.87 8.26
C GLY A 284 2.15 18.07 8.33
N THR A 285 0.86 17.78 8.33
CA THR A 285 -0.20 18.79 8.29
C THR A 285 -0.50 19.28 9.70
N LYS A 286 -0.26 20.58 9.95
CA LYS A 286 -0.31 21.22 11.28
C LYS A 286 -1.61 20.91 12.05
N ARG A 287 -2.77 20.94 11.37
CA ARG A 287 -4.09 20.61 11.94
C ARG A 287 -4.19 19.21 12.57
N TYR A 288 -3.40 18.25 12.07
CA TYR A 288 -3.42 16.86 12.49
C TYR A 288 -2.24 16.48 13.40
N MET A 289 -1.33 17.42 13.70
CA MET A 289 -0.16 17.18 14.52
C MET A 289 -0.55 16.85 15.96
N ALA A 290 0.11 15.84 16.53
CA ALA A 290 -0.06 15.46 17.92
C ALA A 290 0.50 16.54 18.87
N PRO A 291 0.01 16.63 20.13
CA PRO A 291 0.47 17.63 21.09
C PRO A 291 1.99 17.72 21.23
N GLU A 292 2.66 16.57 21.33
CA GLU A 292 4.11 16.45 21.47
C GLU A 292 4.90 16.95 20.24
N MET A 293 4.26 16.99 19.06
CA MET A 293 4.84 17.58 17.86
C MET A 293 4.64 19.09 17.84
N LEU A 294 3.56 19.60 18.43
CA LEU A 294 3.22 21.02 18.44
C LEU A 294 4.09 21.79 19.45
N ASP A 295 4.33 21.21 20.63
CA ASP A 295 5.11 21.79 21.71
C ASP A 295 6.60 21.38 21.72
N ASP A 296 7.05 20.67 20.68
CA ASP A 296 8.43 20.22 20.49
C ASP A 296 8.96 19.29 21.61
N THR A 297 8.08 18.58 22.32
CA THR A 297 8.45 17.61 23.36
C THR A 297 8.64 16.17 22.83
N MET A 298 8.34 15.91 21.56
CA MET A 298 8.46 14.57 20.97
C MET A 298 9.91 14.08 20.96
N ASN A 299 10.16 12.91 21.58
CA ASN A 299 11.45 12.24 21.48
C ASN A 299 11.58 11.54 20.12
N VAL A 300 12.28 12.19 19.19
CA VAL A 300 12.52 11.71 17.82
C VAL A 300 13.44 10.49 17.76
N ASN A 301 14.20 10.19 18.81
CA ASN A 301 15.06 9.01 18.84
C ASN A 301 14.31 7.72 19.19
N ILE A 302 13.02 7.83 19.58
CA ILE A 302 12.17 6.68 19.91
C ILE A 302 11.14 6.51 18.80
N PHE A 303 11.23 5.39 18.06
CA PHE A 303 10.37 5.13 16.93
C PHE A 303 8.87 5.09 17.31
N GLU A 304 8.59 4.56 18.50
CA GLU A 304 7.22 4.49 19.03
C GLU A 304 6.58 5.88 19.20
N SER A 305 7.36 6.95 19.37
CA SER A 305 6.83 8.32 19.37
C SER A 305 6.11 8.67 18.06
N PHE A 306 6.68 8.28 16.91
CA PHE A 306 6.06 8.51 15.61
C PHE A 306 4.78 7.69 15.42
N LYS A 307 4.79 6.43 15.86
CA LYS A 307 3.59 5.58 15.83
C LYS A 307 2.46 6.17 16.67
N ARG A 308 2.78 6.66 17.87
CA ARG A 308 1.81 7.31 18.77
C ARG A 308 1.25 8.60 18.17
N ALA A 309 2.07 9.36 17.44
CA ALA A 309 1.62 10.55 16.72
C ALA A 309 0.63 10.19 15.59
N ASP A 310 0.90 9.14 14.80
CA ASP A 310 -0.06 8.65 13.78
C ASP A 310 -1.42 8.27 14.39
N ILE A 311 -1.43 7.65 15.57
CA ILE A 311 -2.67 7.27 16.26
C ILE A 311 -3.51 8.48 16.63
N TYR A 312 -2.87 9.56 17.09
CA TYR A 312 -3.57 10.81 17.37
C TYR A 312 -4.26 11.34 16.10
N SER A 313 -3.54 11.37 14.99
CA SER A 313 -4.07 11.82 13.69
C SER A 313 -5.20 10.91 13.18
N VAL A 314 -5.11 9.59 13.33
CA VAL A 314 -6.22 8.66 13.02
C VAL A 314 -7.46 8.96 13.86
N GLY A 315 -7.30 9.28 15.15
CA GLY A 315 -8.43 9.67 15.99
C GLY A 315 -9.20 10.85 15.43
N LEU A 316 -8.50 11.84 14.85
CA LEU A 316 -9.10 12.99 14.20
C LEU A 316 -9.85 12.58 12.91
N VAL A 317 -9.27 11.69 12.09
CA VAL A 317 -9.93 11.16 10.90
C VAL A 317 -11.20 10.38 11.26
N TYR A 318 -11.20 9.60 12.34
CA TYR A 318 -12.39 8.90 12.81
C TYR A 318 -13.51 9.85 13.23
N TRP A 319 -13.18 11.00 13.80
CA TRP A 319 -14.17 12.04 14.08
C TRP A 319 -14.80 12.58 12.80
N GLU A 320 -14.02 12.81 11.74
CA GLU A 320 -14.55 13.22 10.43
C GLU A 320 -15.53 12.18 9.87
N ILE A 321 -15.20 10.89 9.93
CA ILE A 321 -16.07 9.81 9.46
C ILE A 321 -17.37 9.75 10.28
N ALA A 322 -17.26 9.79 11.61
CA ALA A 322 -18.40 9.63 12.51
C ALA A 322 -19.45 10.75 12.37
N ARG A 323 -19.04 11.99 12.09
CA ARG A 323 -19.96 13.10 11.79
C ARG A 323 -20.87 12.83 10.60
N ARG A 324 -20.35 12.09 9.61
CA ARG A 324 -21.08 11.73 8.39
C ARG A 324 -21.90 10.46 8.53
N CYS A 325 -21.86 9.81 9.69
CA CYS A 325 -22.68 8.64 9.99
C CYS A 325 -24.11 9.07 10.30
N SER A 326 -25.07 8.68 9.46
CA SER A 326 -26.49 8.98 9.69
C SER A 326 -27.11 7.94 10.62
N VAL A 327 -27.68 8.41 11.73
CA VAL A 327 -28.42 7.60 12.69
C VAL A 327 -29.79 8.21 12.91
N GLY A 328 -30.85 7.46 12.59
CA GLY A 328 -32.23 7.95 12.72
C GLY A 328 -32.54 9.15 11.80
N GLY A 329 -31.83 9.28 10.67
CA GLY A 329 -31.97 10.41 9.74
C GLY A 329 -31.23 11.68 10.17
N ILE A 330 -30.55 11.67 11.32
CA ILE A 330 -29.77 12.80 11.82
C ILE A 330 -28.32 12.63 11.37
N VAL A 331 -27.76 13.66 10.75
CA VAL A 331 -26.37 13.68 10.28
C VAL A 331 -25.81 15.10 10.42
N GLU A 332 -24.52 15.21 10.73
CA GLU A 332 -23.83 16.49 10.81
C GLU A 332 -23.09 16.79 9.50
N GLU A 333 -22.99 18.06 9.12
CA GLU A 333 -22.20 18.46 7.96
C GLU A 333 -20.72 18.08 8.13
N TYR A 334 -20.08 17.80 6.99
CA TYR A 334 -18.64 17.57 6.95
C TYR A 334 -17.89 18.79 7.46
N GLN A 335 -16.94 18.56 8.35
CA GLN A 335 -16.04 19.58 8.87
C GLN A 335 -14.66 18.96 9.09
N LEU A 336 -13.62 19.78 8.91
CA LEU A 336 -12.27 19.40 9.34
C LEU A 336 -12.17 19.41 10.87
N PRO A 337 -11.28 18.61 11.47
CA PRO A 337 -11.04 18.66 12.91
C PRO A 337 -10.61 20.07 13.33
N TYR A 338 -11.15 20.58 14.44
CA TYR A 338 -10.89 21.94 14.93
C TYR A 338 -11.39 23.08 14.02
N TYR A 339 -12.35 22.84 13.11
CA TYR A 339 -12.90 23.88 12.23
C TYR A 339 -13.48 25.08 12.98
N ASP A 340 -13.96 24.85 14.20
CA ASP A 340 -14.61 25.79 15.11
C ASP A 340 -13.61 26.52 16.03
N MET A 341 -12.32 26.15 15.99
CA MET A 341 -11.30 26.65 16.91
C MET A 341 -10.12 27.33 16.22
N VAL A 342 -9.84 27.01 14.95
CA VAL A 342 -8.67 27.53 14.21
C VAL A 342 -9.02 27.85 12.75
N PRO A 343 -8.31 28.79 12.08
CA PRO A 343 -8.56 29.11 10.67
C PRO A 343 -8.25 27.94 9.74
N SER A 344 -8.64 28.02 8.46
CA SER A 344 -8.55 26.92 7.49
C SER A 344 -7.13 26.35 7.32
N ASP A 345 -6.10 27.20 7.22
CA ASP A 345 -4.67 26.82 7.25
C ASP A 345 -4.02 27.37 8.52
N PRO A 346 -4.13 26.65 9.66
CA PRO A 346 -3.65 27.15 10.93
C PRO A 346 -2.13 27.07 11.01
N SER A 347 -1.52 28.04 11.67
CA SER A 347 -0.11 28.01 12.07
C SER A 347 0.13 26.95 13.17
N ILE A 348 1.41 26.61 13.40
CA ILE A 348 1.80 25.72 14.52
C ILE A 348 1.39 26.34 15.85
N GLU A 349 1.54 27.66 16.01
CA GLU A 349 1.24 28.36 17.25
C GLU A 349 -0.26 28.37 17.59
N GLU A 350 -1.12 28.57 16.59
CA GLU A 350 -2.58 28.47 16.78
C GLU A 350 -2.99 27.06 17.20
N MET A 351 -2.43 26.03 16.54
CA MET A 351 -2.67 24.64 16.92
C MET A 351 -2.14 24.32 18.32
N ARG A 352 -0.93 24.78 18.67
CA ARG A 352 -0.31 24.60 19.98
C ARG A 352 -1.17 25.21 21.09
N LYS A 353 -1.69 26.43 20.89
CA LYS A 353 -2.58 27.09 21.84
C LYS A 353 -3.85 26.28 22.11
N VAL A 354 -4.51 25.77 21.07
CA VAL A 354 -5.76 25.00 21.21
C VAL A 354 -5.50 23.60 21.79
N VAL A 355 -4.52 22.89 21.26
CA VAL A 355 -4.30 21.46 21.53
C VAL A 355 -3.46 21.21 22.78
N CYS A 356 -2.46 22.06 23.05
CA CYS A 356 -1.51 21.90 24.16
C CYS A 356 -1.88 22.77 25.36
N ASP A 357 -2.09 24.08 25.15
CA ASP A 357 -2.33 25.03 26.25
C ASP A 357 -3.76 24.87 26.80
N GLN A 358 -4.76 24.94 25.92
CA GLN A 358 -6.17 24.81 26.29
C GLN A 358 -6.65 23.36 26.39
N LYS A 359 -5.88 22.41 25.82
CA LYS A 359 -6.17 20.98 25.80
C LYS A 359 -7.52 20.62 25.18
N PHE A 360 -7.99 21.44 24.24
CA PHE A 360 -9.21 21.15 23.51
C PHE A 360 -9.02 20.02 22.49
N ARG A 361 -10.12 19.32 22.21
CA ARG A 361 -10.26 18.26 21.20
C ARG A 361 -11.57 18.50 20.45
N PRO A 362 -11.75 17.93 19.24
CA PRO A 362 -13.03 18.03 18.54
C PRO A 362 -14.18 17.51 19.40
N SER A 363 -15.29 18.25 19.45
CA SER A 363 -16.42 17.90 20.31
C SER A 363 -17.04 16.58 19.87
N ILE A 364 -17.35 15.69 20.83
CA ILE A 364 -18.11 14.45 20.59
C ILE A 364 -19.57 14.75 20.92
N PRO A 365 -20.48 14.81 19.93
CA PRO A 365 -21.89 15.12 20.14
C PRO A 365 -22.60 14.12 21.05
N ASN A 366 -23.46 14.59 21.95
CA ASN A 366 -24.21 13.74 22.87
C ASN A 366 -25.12 12.74 22.14
N GLN A 367 -25.61 13.09 20.95
CA GLN A 367 -26.45 12.22 20.12
C GLN A 367 -25.76 10.90 19.74
N TRP A 368 -24.41 10.87 19.68
CA TRP A 368 -23.65 9.65 19.39
C TRP A 368 -23.81 8.58 20.48
N GLN A 369 -24.25 8.95 21.69
CA GLN A 369 -24.54 7.98 22.76
C GLN A 369 -25.74 7.09 22.45
N SER A 370 -26.62 7.50 21.52
CA SER A 370 -27.81 6.72 21.14
C SER A 370 -27.50 5.50 20.27
N CYS A 371 -26.29 5.42 19.69
CA CYS A 371 -25.87 4.32 18.82
C CYS A 371 -24.61 3.65 19.39
N GLU A 372 -24.64 2.33 19.54
CA GLU A 372 -23.52 1.58 20.12
C GLU A 372 -22.23 1.76 19.32
N ALA A 373 -22.30 1.72 17.99
CA ALA A 373 -21.13 1.87 17.13
C ALA A 373 -20.50 3.27 17.30
N LEU A 374 -21.30 4.33 17.28
CA LEU A 374 -20.81 5.70 17.50
C LEU A 374 -20.27 5.90 18.93
N ARG A 375 -20.89 5.27 19.94
CA ARG A 375 -20.39 5.29 21.32
C ARG A 375 -18.99 4.65 21.42
N VAL A 376 -18.78 3.52 20.76
CA VAL A 376 -17.46 2.86 20.72
C VAL A 376 -16.46 3.69 19.91
N MET A 377 -16.85 4.26 18.77
CA MET A 377 -15.99 5.16 18.00
C MET A 377 -15.58 6.40 18.83
N GLY A 378 -16.51 7.01 19.57
CA GLY A 378 -16.21 8.12 20.47
C GLY A 378 -15.26 7.75 21.61
N ARG A 379 -15.33 6.51 22.12
CA ARG A 379 -14.33 6.01 23.08
C ARG A 379 -12.95 5.87 22.44
N ILE A 380 -12.87 5.26 21.25
CA ILE A 380 -11.62 5.11 20.50
C ILE A 380 -10.98 6.49 20.27
N MET A 381 -11.75 7.48 19.82
CA MET A 381 -11.24 8.85 19.60
C MET A 381 -10.62 9.44 20.87
N ARG A 382 -11.32 9.36 22.01
CA ARG A 382 -10.78 9.87 23.30
C ARG A 382 -9.46 9.19 23.67
N GLU A 383 -9.38 7.87 23.47
CA GLU A 383 -8.17 7.10 23.76
C GLU A 383 -7.05 7.34 22.73
N CYS A 384 -7.35 7.78 21.51
CA CYS A 384 -6.36 8.25 20.54
C CYS A 384 -5.84 9.67 20.87
N TRP A 385 -6.64 10.51 21.53
CA TRP A 385 -6.36 11.94 21.70
C TRP A 385 -5.65 12.31 23.01
N TYR A 386 -5.24 11.33 23.82
CA TYR A 386 -4.46 11.58 25.02
C TYR A 386 -3.21 12.44 24.71
N ALA A 387 -2.95 13.41 25.58
CA ALA A 387 -1.74 14.24 25.49
C ALA A 387 -0.48 13.38 25.64
N ASN A 388 -0.46 12.45 26.60
CA ASN A 388 0.59 11.46 26.70
C ASN A 388 0.44 10.39 25.61
N GLY A 389 1.33 10.41 24.61
CA GLY A 389 1.35 9.42 23.54
C GLY A 389 1.42 7.97 24.03
N ALA A 390 2.07 7.69 25.16
CA ALA A 390 2.19 6.34 25.69
C ALA A 390 0.87 5.75 26.20
N ALA A 391 -0.13 6.60 26.48
CA ALA A 391 -1.46 6.16 26.89
C ALA A 391 -2.39 5.90 25.69
N ARG A 392 -1.97 6.22 24.46
CA ARG A 392 -2.78 6.04 23.26
C ARG A 392 -2.92 4.56 22.89
N LEU A 393 -4.02 4.23 22.24
CA LEU A 393 -4.22 2.91 21.64
C LEU A 393 -3.15 2.61 20.58
N THR A 394 -2.92 1.34 20.30
CA THR A 394 -2.17 0.92 19.11
C THR A 394 -3.13 0.69 17.94
N ALA A 395 -2.65 0.83 16.70
CA ALA A 395 -3.47 0.57 15.51
C ALA A 395 -4.04 -0.86 15.51
N LEU A 396 -3.25 -1.84 15.99
CA LEU A 396 -3.70 -3.22 16.15
C LEU A 396 -4.82 -3.36 17.18
N ARG A 397 -4.77 -2.62 18.29
CA ARG A 397 -5.85 -2.63 19.29
C ARG A 397 -7.12 -2.02 18.73
N ILE A 398 -7.01 -0.89 18.00
CA ILE A 398 -8.13 -0.25 17.30
C ILE A 398 -8.76 -1.23 16.32
N LYS A 399 -7.96 -1.86 15.44
CA LYS A 399 -8.42 -2.89 14.49
C LYS A 399 -9.23 -3.97 15.19
N LYS A 400 -8.70 -4.57 16.27
CA LYS A 400 -9.41 -5.60 17.05
C LYS A 400 -10.73 -5.10 17.63
N THR A 401 -10.77 -3.88 18.18
CA THR A 401 -12.01 -3.31 18.74
C THR A 401 -13.06 -3.06 17.68
N ILE A 402 -12.70 -2.53 16.51
CA ILE A 402 -13.65 -2.27 15.42
C ILE A 402 -14.11 -3.58 14.76
N SER A 403 -13.24 -4.57 14.59
CA SER A 403 -13.66 -5.90 14.10
C SER A 403 -14.72 -6.55 14.97
N GLN A 404 -14.66 -6.37 16.29
CA GLN A 404 -15.69 -6.86 17.22
C GLN A 404 -17.04 -6.13 17.07
N LEU A 405 -17.05 -4.90 16.54
CA LEU A 405 -18.30 -4.21 16.20
C LEU A 405 -18.93 -4.80 14.94
N CYS A 406 -18.12 -5.09 13.91
CA CYS A 406 -18.59 -5.67 12.66
C CYS A 406 -19.38 -6.97 12.90
N VAL A 407 -18.80 -7.89 13.68
CA VAL A 407 -19.45 -9.18 14.02
C VAL A 407 -20.80 -8.98 14.73
N LYS A 408 -20.94 -7.93 15.56
CA LYS A 408 -22.18 -7.65 16.28
C LYS A 408 -23.27 -7.02 15.39
N GLU A 409 -22.90 -6.34 14.31
CA GLU A 409 -23.88 -5.83 13.33
C GLU A 409 -24.37 -6.96 12.42
N ASP A 410 -23.46 -7.84 11.98
CA ASP A 410 -23.83 -8.99 11.14
C ASP A 410 -24.77 -9.97 11.87
N CYS A 411 -24.72 -10.04 13.21
CA CYS A 411 -25.67 -10.82 14.01
C CYS A 411 -27.03 -10.14 14.25
N LYS A 412 -27.20 -8.88 13.86
CA LYS A 412 -28.44 -8.10 14.03
C LYS A 412 -29.18 -7.84 12.72
N ALA A 413 -28.51 -8.03 11.57
CA ALA A 413 -29.12 -8.12 10.25
C ALA A 413 -29.69 -9.53 10.03
#